data_AF-A0A1C6GEP5-F1
#
_entry.id   AF-A0A1C6GEP5-F1
#
_cell.length_a   1.000
_cell.length_b   1.000
_cell.length_c   1.000
_cell.angle_alpha   90.00
_cell.angle_beta   90.00
_cell.angle_gamma   90.00
#
_symmetry.space_group_name_H-M   'P 1'
#
loop_
_entity.id
_entity.type
_entity.pdbx_description
1 polymer ?
#
loop_
_entity_poly.entity_id
_entity_poly.type
_entity_poly.pdbx_seq_one_letter_code
_entity_poly.pdbx_strand_id
1 'polypeptide(L)'
;MTNWNEVRLVPEFDEQGVACYKLDGADYLNEYYVVSEAETRKLLNTPEIVGYEVYNCLIPSTSQMLYYLKEQKKVTTANILSILRGALNYPLEESCYREHIRVHDISFLSSERVFREEEIAGLEIKYSKLTMVPDSTLMIGDIIASGETLIHCLRYVTDFYRKNNAKLRNIIIFTMGGTKGITILENLTKEIREFWPDFEGFITVYYEGVFSTYEDKGVSGINLPDVDFYWKDGIIAPEFRRETLSMCAPLFEKCIIYDGGARRYEIHEHIEEVLEFWEGIRDRADIIDFKELLDEKLGYETPISYEDWIEKNHYQQIPQPETKWLYRQEQGYIESMKNITLKELAKQRIDEFKSALKKYMI
;
A
#
# COMPACT_ATOMS: atom_id res chain seq x y z
N MET A 1 -1.53 -12.98 -18.11
CA MET A 1 -2.15 -12.34 -16.94
C MET A 1 -2.26 -13.40 -15.89
N THR A 2 -1.77 -13.13 -14.69
CA THR A 2 -1.99 -13.92 -13.49
C THR A 2 -3.50 -14.10 -13.31
N ASN A 3 -4.00 -15.34 -13.17
CA ASN A 3 -5.41 -15.55 -12.87
C ASN A 3 -5.65 -15.12 -11.41
N TRP A 4 -6.13 -13.90 -11.20
CA TRP A 4 -6.27 -13.31 -9.86
C TRP A 4 -7.12 -14.20 -8.93
N ASN A 5 -8.10 -14.91 -9.48
CA ASN A 5 -8.97 -15.85 -8.74
C ASN A 5 -8.22 -17.09 -8.19
N GLU A 6 -7.05 -17.42 -8.72
CA GLU A 6 -6.21 -18.53 -8.25
C GLU A 6 -5.26 -18.11 -7.13
N VAL A 7 -5.06 -16.80 -6.94
CA VAL A 7 -4.16 -16.27 -5.91
C VAL A 7 -4.67 -16.63 -4.52
N ARG A 8 -3.76 -17.02 -3.65
CA ARG A 8 -4.01 -17.40 -2.25
C ARG A 8 -3.10 -16.62 -1.33
N LEU A 9 -3.65 -16.16 -0.20
CA LEU A 9 -2.87 -15.57 0.89
C LEU A 9 -2.42 -16.69 1.83
N VAL A 10 -1.12 -17.00 1.84
CA VAL A 10 -0.54 -18.12 2.59
C VAL A 10 0.23 -17.59 3.80
N PRO A 11 -0.05 -18.04 5.04
CA PRO A 11 0.75 -17.66 6.21
C PRO A 11 2.22 -18.05 6.04
N GLU A 12 3.14 -17.10 6.22
CA GLU A 12 4.59 -17.30 6.12
C GLU A 12 5.24 -17.33 7.51
N PHE A 13 4.97 -16.32 8.34
CA PHE A 13 5.37 -16.27 9.75
C PHE A 13 4.45 -15.36 10.56
N ASP A 14 4.43 -15.55 11.89
CA ASP A 14 3.81 -14.64 12.85
C ASP A 14 4.75 -14.51 14.04
N GLU A 15 5.57 -13.45 14.03
CA GLU A 15 6.66 -13.26 14.99
C GLU A 15 6.80 -11.78 15.37
N GLN A 16 7.11 -11.52 16.63
CA GLN A 16 7.31 -10.17 17.17
C GLN A 16 6.12 -9.20 16.94
N GLY A 17 4.91 -9.73 16.80
CA GLY A 17 3.70 -8.93 16.54
C GLY A 17 3.48 -8.58 15.06
N VAL A 18 4.29 -9.13 14.16
CA VAL A 18 4.14 -8.98 12.71
C VAL A 18 3.67 -10.30 12.11
N ALA A 19 2.46 -10.28 11.56
CA ALA A 19 1.96 -11.36 10.72
C ALA A 19 2.43 -11.12 9.29
N CYS A 20 2.98 -12.16 8.65
CA CYS A 20 3.44 -12.10 7.27
C CYS A 20 2.80 -13.23 6.47
N TYR A 21 2.36 -12.86 5.28
CA TYR A 21 1.73 -13.75 4.33
C TYR A 21 2.45 -13.66 2.98
N LYS A 22 2.60 -14.78 2.29
CA LYS A 22 3.09 -14.84 0.92
C LYS A 22 1.92 -15.02 -0.04
N LEU A 23 1.95 -14.33 -1.18
CA LEU A 23 1.03 -14.62 -2.27
C LEU A 23 1.51 -15.86 -3.03
N ASP A 24 0.62 -16.83 -3.19
CA ASP A 24 0.85 -18.08 -3.92
C ASP A 24 -0.30 -18.37 -4.89
N GLY A 25 -0.19 -19.43 -5.69
CA GLY A 25 -1.24 -19.89 -6.60
C GLY A 25 -1.17 -19.29 -8.00
N ALA A 26 -0.12 -18.53 -8.30
CA ALA A 26 0.18 -18.10 -9.65
C ALA A 26 1.66 -18.23 -9.98
N ASP A 27 1.97 -18.33 -11.28
CA ASP A 27 3.34 -18.46 -11.81
C ASP A 27 4.11 -17.14 -11.74
N TYR A 28 4.31 -16.59 -10.53
CA TYR A 28 5.05 -15.35 -10.31
C TYR A 28 6.55 -15.55 -10.58
N LEU A 29 7.15 -14.61 -11.32
CA LEU A 29 8.61 -14.52 -11.46
C LEU A 29 9.26 -13.85 -10.26
N ASN A 30 8.47 -13.13 -9.47
CA ASN A 30 8.86 -12.35 -8.30
C ASN A 30 8.24 -12.91 -7.02
N GLU A 31 8.63 -12.36 -5.87
CA GLU A 31 8.04 -12.69 -4.58
C GLU A 31 7.20 -11.54 -4.04
N TYR A 32 6.01 -11.85 -3.56
CA TYR A 32 5.04 -10.88 -3.04
C TYR A 32 4.60 -11.29 -1.64
N TYR A 33 4.72 -10.35 -0.71
CA TYR A 33 4.40 -10.53 0.70
C TYR A 33 3.41 -9.46 1.16
N VAL A 34 2.53 -9.82 2.09
CA VAL A 34 1.67 -8.89 2.84
C VAL A 34 2.08 -8.98 4.30
N VAL A 35 2.37 -7.84 4.93
CA VAL A 35 2.68 -7.77 6.37
C VAL A 35 1.61 -6.98 7.10
N SER A 36 1.21 -7.44 8.29
CA SER A 36 0.31 -6.72 9.18
C SER A 36 0.92 -6.58 10.57
N GLU A 37 0.92 -5.36 11.11
CA GLU A 37 1.46 -5.01 12.41
C GLU A 37 0.58 -3.92 13.06
N ALA A 38 0.54 -3.82 14.39
CA ALA A 38 -0.36 -2.90 15.09
C ALA A 38 -0.18 -1.43 14.70
N GLU A 39 1.04 -0.93 14.55
CA GLU A 39 1.27 0.47 14.18
C GLU A 39 0.96 0.73 12.70
N THR A 40 1.15 -0.25 11.81
CA THR A 40 0.76 -0.10 10.41
C THR A 40 -0.74 -0.17 10.21
N ARG A 41 -1.47 -1.03 10.95
CA ARG A 41 -2.94 -1.00 10.98
C ARG A 41 -3.48 0.31 11.53
N LYS A 42 -2.87 0.81 12.61
CA LYS A 42 -3.20 2.12 13.19
C LYS A 42 -2.98 3.24 12.17
N LEU A 43 -1.86 3.25 11.45
CA LEU A 43 -1.55 4.22 10.39
C LEU A 43 -2.60 4.24 9.29
N LEU A 44 -2.97 3.07 8.76
CA LEU A 44 -3.90 2.99 7.62
C LEU A 44 -5.37 3.20 8.03
N ASN A 45 -5.72 2.98 9.30
CA ASN A 45 -7.08 3.24 9.80
C ASN A 45 -7.28 4.68 10.32
N THR A 46 -6.22 5.44 10.56
CA THR A 46 -6.29 6.71 11.31
C THR A 46 -5.64 7.87 10.54
N PRO A 47 -6.33 8.52 9.59
CA PRO A 47 -5.86 9.70 8.85
C PRO A 47 -5.26 10.83 9.71
N GLU A 48 -5.58 10.92 10.99
CA GLU A 48 -5.03 11.87 11.96
C GLU A 48 -3.54 11.65 12.26
N ILE A 49 -3.02 10.46 11.95
CA ILE A 49 -1.59 10.20 12.08
C ILE A 49 -0.86 10.91 10.95
N VAL A 50 -0.13 11.97 11.31
CA VAL A 50 0.54 12.88 10.39
C VAL A 50 1.97 13.16 10.84
N GLY A 51 2.81 13.69 9.94
CA GLY A 51 4.18 14.04 10.26
C GLY A 51 5.08 12.84 10.57
N TYR A 52 5.97 12.98 11.55
CA TYR A 52 6.96 11.93 11.88
C TYR A 52 6.32 10.60 12.31
N GLU A 53 5.11 10.64 12.88
CA GLU A 53 4.41 9.43 13.33
C GLU A 53 4.10 8.48 12.15
N VAL A 54 3.85 9.00 10.95
CA VAL A 54 3.68 8.21 9.72
C VAL A 54 4.89 7.28 9.48
N TYR A 55 6.08 7.87 9.55
CA TYR A 55 7.34 7.13 9.37
C TYR A 55 7.58 6.16 10.53
N ASN A 56 7.30 6.59 11.76
CA ASN A 56 7.49 5.77 12.96
C ASN A 56 6.61 4.51 12.95
N CYS A 57 5.37 4.61 12.47
CA CYS A 57 4.44 3.49 12.41
C CYS A 57 4.90 2.37 11.45
N LEU A 58 5.72 2.68 10.44
CA LEU A 58 6.22 1.68 9.49
C LEU A 58 7.45 0.92 10.02
N ILE A 59 8.13 1.42 11.07
CA ILE A 59 9.41 0.85 11.51
C ILE A 59 9.30 -0.62 11.96
N PRO A 60 8.33 -1.01 12.81
CA PRO A 60 8.29 -2.37 13.37
C PRO A 60 8.15 -3.44 12.27
N SER A 61 7.16 -3.29 11.39
CA SER A 61 6.92 -4.23 10.29
C SER A 61 8.04 -4.22 9.24
N THR A 62 8.60 -3.04 8.90
CA THR A 62 9.76 -2.96 8.00
C THR A 62 10.96 -3.72 8.58
N SER A 63 11.27 -3.48 9.86
CA SER A 63 12.43 -4.09 10.54
C SER A 63 12.27 -5.60 10.60
N GLN A 64 11.12 -6.10 11.06
CA GLN A 64 10.89 -7.54 11.16
C GLN A 64 10.93 -8.23 9.78
N MET A 65 10.40 -7.59 8.74
CA MET A 65 10.48 -8.16 7.39
C MET A 65 11.92 -8.16 6.86
N LEU A 66 12.71 -7.12 7.14
CA LEU A 66 14.14 -7.12 6.77
C LEU A 66 14.94 -8.15 7.54
N TYR A 67 14.65 -8.36 8.82
CA TYR A 67 15.21 -9.46 9.60
C TYR A 67 14.94 -10.80 8.93
N TYR A 68 13.67 -11.07 8.59
CA TYR A 68 13.27 -12.29 7.88
C TYR A 68 14.04 -12.46 6.56
N LEU A 69 14.05 -11.44 5.70
CA LEU A 69 14.76 -11.49 4.41
C LEU A 69 16.27 -11.67 4.55
N LYS A 70 16.87 -11.13 5.62
CA LYS A 70 18.28 -11.33 5.96
C LYS A 70 18.56 -12.79 6.33
N GLU A 71 17.74 -13.38 7.18
CA GLU A 71 17.88 -14.80 7.56
C GLU A 71 17.73 -15.73 6.35
N GLN A 72 16.88 -15.36 5.38
CA GLN A 72 16.76 -16.06 4.09
C GLN A 72 17.89 -15.75 3.08
N LYS A 73 18.89 -14.93 3.47
CA LYS A 73 20.01 -14.48 2.60
C LYS A 73 19.57 -13.72 1.33
N LYS A 74 18.36 -13.16 1.36
CA LYS A 74 17.80 -12.33 0.27
C LYS A 74 18.35 -10.91 0.30
N VAL A 75 18.79 -10.45 1.48
CA VAL A 75 19.52 -9.19 1.67
C VAL A 75 20.71 -9.42 2.62
N THR A 76 21.88 -8.95 2.22
CA THR A 76 23.10 -8.97 3.06
C THR A 76 23.74 -7.59 3.14
N THR A 77 23.69 -6.87 2.02
CA THR A 77 24.06 -5.47 1.90
C THR A 77 23.01 -4.80 1.02
N ALA A 78 22.71 -3.53 1.32
CA ALA A 78 21.66 -2.79 0.64
C ALA A 78 22.18 -1.46 0.07
N ASN A 79 21.57 -1.04 -1.02
CA ASN A 79 21.52 0.36 -1.43
C ASN A 79 20.09 0.82 -1.38
N ILE A 80 19.87 2.04 -0.92
CA ILE A 80 18.51 2.60 -0.88
C ILE A 80 18.37 3.58 -2.04
N LEU A 81 17.28 3.48 -2.78
CA LEU A 81 16.87 4.50 -3.73
C LEU A 81 15.62 5.20 -3.20
N SER A 82 15.76 6.48 -2.90
CA SER A 82 14.66 7.36 -2.51
C SER A 82 14.14 8.11 -3.74
N ILE A 83 12.97 7.68 -4.22
CA ILE A 83 12.19 8.43 -5.23
C ILE A 83 11.43 9.53 -4.49
N LEU A 84 11.81 10.78 -4.73
CA LEU A 84 11.29 11.91 -3.99
C LEU A 84 9.86 12.27 -4.43
N ARG A 85 8.97 12.66 -3.52
CA ARG A 85 9.16 12.71 -2.05
C ARG A 85 8.64 11.47 -1.31
N GLY A 86 7.76 10.69 -1.94
CA GLY A 86 7.03 9.58 -1.30
C GLY A 86 7.92 8.54 -0.62
N ALA A 87 9.08 8.23 -1.20
CA ALA A 87 9.99 7.23 -0.65
C ALA A 87 10.55 7.58 0.73
N LEU A 88 10.61 8.87 1.07
CA LEU A 88 11.13 9.30 2.36
C LEU A 88 10.26 8.81 3.52
N ASN A 89 8.97 8.52 3.28
CA ASN A 89 8.04 7.99 4.29
C ASN A 89 8.45 6.62 4.83
N TYR A 90 9.24 5.86 4.09
CA TYR A 90 9.59 4.49 4.44
C TYR A 90 10.89 4.43 5.24
N PRO A 91 10.92 3.75 6.40
CA PRO A 91 12.05 3.75 7.32
C PRO A 91 13.15 2.76 6.93
N LEU A 92 13.56 2.76 5.66
CA LEU A 92 14.47 1.75 5.13
C LEU A 92 15.88 1.83 5.75
N GLU A 93 16.44 3.04 5.87
CA GLU A 93 17.77 3.22 6.46
C GLU A 93 17.78 2.82 7.95
N GLU A 94 16.79 3.29 8.70
CA GLU A 94 16.67 2.99 10.13
C GLU A 94 16.41 1.50 10.38
N SER A 95 15.54 0.87 9.59
CA SER A 95 15.23 -0.55 9.73
C SER A 95 16.44 -1.41 9.36
N CYS A 96 17.20 -1.05 8.31
CA CYS A 96 18.49 -1.69 8.03
C CYS A 96 19.48 -1.55 9.18
N TYR A 97 19.57 -0.37 9.80
CA TYR A 97 20.45 -0.15 10.96
C TYR A 97 20.07 -1.06 12.14
N ARG A 98 18.76 -1.12 12.48
CA ARG A 98 18.23 -1.97 13.55
C ARG A 98 18.54 -3.45 13.32
N GLU A 99 18.42 -3.90 12.08
CA GLU A 99 18.64 -5.30 11.72
C GLU A 99 20.08 -5.66 11.32
N HIS A 100 21.01 -4.73 11.54
CA HIS A 100 22.43 -4.89 11.22
C HIS A 100 22.70 -5.22 9.75
N ILE A 101 21.87 -4.69 8.84
CA ILE A 101 22.07 -4.75 7.40
C ILE A 101 22.91 -3.54 6.99
N ARG A 102 24.07 -3.78 6.39
CA ARG A 102 24.94 -2.68 5.93
C ARG A 102 24.31 -2.00 4.72
N VAL A 103 24.01 -0.71 4.87
CA VAL A 103 23.68 0.19 3.76
C VAL A 103 24.98 0.81 3.24
N HIS A 104 25.27 0.66 1.95
CA HIS A 104 26.46 1.25 1.33
C HIS A 104 26.21 2.68 0.90
N ASP A 105 25.12 2.89 0.16
CA ASP A 105 24.75 4.18 -0.39
C ASP A 105 23.24 4.42 -0.33
N ILE A 106 22.88 5.69 -0.24
CA ILE A 106 21.51 6.17 -0.39
C ILE A 106 21.48 7.13 -1.57
N SER A 107 20.77 6.71 -2.61
CA SER A 107 20.59 7.44 -3.86
C SER A 107 19.25 8.18 -3.84
N PHE A 108 19.20 9.30 -4.53
CA PHE A 108 18.01 10.15 -4.61
C PHE A 108 17.66 10.44 -6.06
N LEU A 109 16.39 10.27 -6.40
CA LEU A 109 15.86 10.56 -7.72
C LEU A 109 14.57 11.36 -7.56
N SER A 110 14.45 12.47 -8.28
CA SER A 110 13.21 13.24 -8.37
C SER A 110 12.71 13.20 -9.80
N SER A 111 11.43 12.86 -9.97
CA SER A 111 10.74 12.89 -11.25
C SER A 111 9.49 13.75 -11.13
N GLU A 112 9.29 14.66 -12.08
CA GLU A 112 8.07 15.45 -12.19
C GLU A 112 7.27 14.99 -13.40
N ARG A 113 5.95 14.91 -13.23
CA ARG A 113 5.02 14.76 -14.35
C ARG A 113 4.98 16.10 -15.10
N VAL A 114 5.31 16.07 -16.39
CA VAL A 114 5.21 17.22 -17.28
C VAL A 114 3.78 17.27 -17.80
N PHE A 115 3.07 18.37 -17.56
CA PHE A 115 1.72 18.57 -18.08
C PHE A 115 1.75 19.39 -19.38
N ARG A 116 0.95 19.01 -20.38
CA ARG A 116 0.61 19.86 -21.53
C ARG A 116 -0.91 19.87 -21.67
N GLU A 117 -1.50 21.06 -21.73
CA GLU A 117 -2.96 21.23 -21.88
C GLU A 117 -3.77 20.44 -20.83
N GLU A 118 -3.31 20.47 -19.57
CA GLU A 118 -3.94 19.77 -18.43
C GLU A 118 -3.88 18.23 -18.48
N GLU A 119 -3.21 17.65 -19.49
CA GLU A 119 -2.92 16.21 -19.58
C GLU A 119 -1.44 15.91 -19.27
N ILE A 120 -1.16 14.74 -18.67
CA ILE A 120 0.21 14.28 -18.39
C ILE A 120 0.90 13.96 -19.72
N ALA A 121 1.85 14.80 -20.12
CA ALA A 121 2.61 14.68 -21.36
C ALA A 121 3.89 13.83 -21.24
N GLY A 122 4.34 13.52 -20.03
CA GLY A 122 5.50 12.65 -19.77
C GLY A 122 6.05 12.78 -18.34
N LEU A 123 7.12 12.03 -18.04
CA LEU A 123 7.89 12.13 -16.79
C LEU A 123 9.30 12.62 -17.11
N GLU A 124 9.77 13.66 -16.42
CA GLU A 124 11.14 14.17 -16.56
C GLU A 124 11.90 14.01 -15.23
N ILE A 125 13.14 13.54 -15.30
CA ILE A 125 14.01 13.44 -14.11
C ILE A 125 14.64 14.80 -13.87
N LYS A 126 14.24 15.45 -12.77
CA LYS A 126 14.73 16.78 -12.38
C LYS A 126 15.99 16.71 -11.53
N TYR A 127 16.14 15.63 -10.76
CA TYR A 127 17.29 15.41 -9.90
C TYR A 127 17.67 13.93 -9.89
N SER A 128 18.96 13.66 -9.98
CA SER A 128 19.49 12.30 -9.94
C SER A 128 20.87 12.32 -9.28
N LYS A 129 20.97 11.72 -8.10
CA LYS A 129 22.23 11.37 -7.46
C LYS A 129 22.21 9.87 -7.19
N LEU A 130 22.71 9.11 -8.16
CA LEU A 130 22.83 7.66 -8.10
C LEU A 130 24.26 7.27 -7.76
N THR A 131 24.41 6.40 -6.78
CA THR A 131 25.65 5.64 -6.57
C THR A 131 25.39 4.20 -6.96
N MET A 132 26.44 3.54 -7.44
CA MET A 132 26.38 2.17 -7.94
C MET A 132 27.21 1.28 -7.03
N VAL A 133 26.61 0.21 -6.52
CA VAL A 133 27.34 -0.90 -5.90
C VAL A 133 27.01 -2.16 -6.70
N PRO A 134 27.99 -2.77 -7.39
CA PRO A 134 27.74 -3.96 -8.17
C PRO A 134 27.23 -5.12 -7.31
N ASP A 135 26.34 -5.94 -7.88
CA ASP A 135 25.81 -7.18 -7.28
C ASP A 135 25.09 -6.97 -5.94
N SER A 136 24.58 -5.75 -5.73
CA SER A 136 23.84 -5.39 -4.52
C SER A 136 22.34 -5.61 -4.63
N THR A 137 21.67 -5.67 -3.49
CA THR A 137 20.23 -5.47 -3.35
C THR A 137 19.89 -3.98 -3.37
N LEU A 138 19.00 -3.58 -4.27
CA LEU A 138 18.42 -2.22 -4.25
C LEU A 138 17.12 -2.24 -3.44
N MET A 139 16.98 -1.32 -2.50
CA MET A 139 15.80 -1.17 -1.65
C MET A 139 15.05 0.11 -2.01
N ILE A 140 13.74 0.02 -2.16
CA ILE A 140 12.86 1.12 -2.51
C ILE A 140 11.66 1.09 -1.56
N GLY A 141 11.26 2.25 -1.07
CA GLY A 141 9.97 2.44 -0.43
C GLY A 141 9.17 3.37 -1.32
N ASP A 142 7.96 3.01 -1.73
CA ASP A 142 7.10 3.95 -2.47
C ASP A 142 5.63 3.53 -2.44
N ILE A 143 4.72 4.47 -2.65
CA ILE A 143 3.30 4.17 -2.88
C ILE A 143 3.12 3.79 -4.36
N ILE A 144 2.57 2.60 -4.62
CA ILE A 144 2.41 2.09 -5.99
C ILE A 144 0.93 2.05 -6.34
N ALA A 145 0.40 3.18 -6.84
CA ALA A 145 -0.94 3.25 -7.42
C ALA A 145 -0.91 2.78 -8.88
N SER A 146 -0.77 3.70 -9.85
CA SER A 146 -0.60 3.34 -11.27
C SER A 146 0.77 2.73 -11.60
N GLY A 147 1.79 2.97 -10.77
CA GLY A 147 3.15 2.44 -10.93
C GLY A 147 3.98 3.09 -12.06
N GLU A 148 3.44 4.06 -12.80
CA GLU A 148 4.14 4.71 -13.93
C GLU A 148 5.45 5.38 -13.53
N THR A 149 5.43 6.15 -12.43
CA THR A 149 6.62 6.81 -11.89
C THR A 149 7.69 5.79 -11.53
N LEU A 150 7.30 4.70 -10.87
CA LEU A 150 8.22 3.63 -10.48
C LEU A 150 8.85 2.96 -11.70
N ILE A 151 8.07 2.65 -12.74
CA ILE A 151 8.60 2.06 -14.00
C ILE A 151 9.66 2.96 -14.60
N HIS A 152 9.35 4.25 -14.75
CA HIS A 152 10.26 5.21 -15.36
C HIS A 152 11.57 5.31 -14.57
N CYS A 153 11.47 5.37 -13.23
CA CYS A 153 12.62 5.42 -12.34
C CYS A 153 13.45 4.13 -12.39
N LEU A 154 12.80 2.96 -12.35
CA LEU A 154 13.48 1.66 -12.43
C LEU A 154 14.21 1.48 -13.75
N ARG A 155 13.58 1.82 -14.88
CA ARG A 155 14.23 1.76 -16.21
C ARG A 155 15.45 2.67 -16.26
N TYR A 156 15.34 3.90 -15.75
CA TYR A 156 16.46 4.82 -15.67
C TYR A 156 17.61 4.26 -14.81
N VAL A 157 17.29 3.66 -13.66
CA VAL A 157 18.28 3.04 -12.77
C VAL A 157 18.93 1.84 -13.43
N THR A 158 18.16 0.95 -14.06
CA THR A 158 18.73 -0.21 -14.75
C THR A 158 19.63 0.21 -15.90
N ASP A 159 19.25 1.23 -16.67
CA ASP A 159 20.10 1.79 -17.73
C ASP A 159 21.38 2.43 -17.19
N PHE A 160 21.30 3.11 -16.05
CA PHE A 160 22.47 3.67 -15.38
C PHE A 160 23.47 2.58 -14.97
N TYR A 161 23.00 1.49 -14.36
CA TYR A 161 23.86 0.35 -14.00
C TYR A 161 24.47 -0.31 -15.25
N ARG A 162 23.68 -0.53 -16.31
CA ARG A 162 24.15 -1.12 -17.57
C ARG A 162 25.24 -0.27 -18.22
N LYS A 163 25.05 1.04 -18.34
CA LYS A 163 26.03 1.96 -18.94
C LYS A 163 27.37 1.97 -18.19
N ASN A 164 27.36 1.58 -16.92
CA ASN A 164 28.55 1.50 -16.07
C ASN A 164 29.06 0.06 -15.86
N ASN A 165 28.62 -0.91 -16.67
CA ASN A 165 29.02 -2.32 -16.59
C ASN A 165 28.80 -2.96 -15.20
N ALA A 166 27.74 -2.56 -14.50
CA ALA A 166 27.29 -3.22 -13.28
C ALA A 166 25.91 -3.83 -13.44
N LYS A 167 25.54 -4.66 -12.46
CA LYS A 167 24.24 -5.32 -12.36
C LYS A 167 23.71 -5.25 -10.93
N LEU A 168 22.39 -5.29 -10.81
CA LEU A 168 21.70 -5.53 -9.55
C LEU A 168 21.49 -7.03 -9.36
N ARG A 169 21.56 -7.51 -8.11
CA ARG A 169 21.22 -8.90 -7.77
C ARG A 169 19.70 -9.07 -7.74
N ASN A 170 19.04 -8.24 -6.96
CA ASN A 170 17.59 -8.20 -6.77
C ASN A 170 17.14 -6.79 -6.35
N ILE A 171 15.83 -6.56 -6.32
CA ILE A 171 15.23 -5.31 -5.85
C ILE A 171 14.17 -5.64 -4.78
N ILE A 172 14.29 -5.04 -3.60
CA ILE A 172 13.29 -5.15 -2.53
C ILE A 172 12.46 -3.88 -2.50
N ILE A 173 11.15 -4.01 -2.52
CA ILE A 173 10.20 -2.90 -2.51
C ILE A 173 9.31 -3.01 -1.28
N PHE A 174 9.21 -1.94 -0.50
CA PHE A 174 8.18 -1.79 0.54
C PHE A 174 7.12 -0.80 0.05
N THR A 175 5.85 -1.18 0.14
CA THR A 175 4.80 -0.37 -0.48
C THR A 175 3.45 -0.44 0.24
N MET A 176 2.74 0.67 0.23
CA MET A 176 1.29 0.68 0.24
C MET A 176 0.87 0.78 -1.23
N GLY A 177 0.38 -0.31 -1.82
CA GLY A 177 0.29 -0.40 -3.27
C GLY A 177 -0.80 -1.33 -3.77
N GLY A 178 -1.03 -1.24 -5.08
CA GLY A 178 -2.12 -1.92 -5.74
C GLY A 178 -1.76 -3.15 -6.57
N THR A 179 -2.78 -3.89 -6.98
CA THR A 179 -2.70 -5.07 -7.87
C THR A 179 -2.00 -4.77 -9.21
N LYS A 180 -2.17 -3.55 -9.75
CA LYS A 180 -1.46 -3.08 -10.96
C LYS A 180 0.07 -3.17 -10.81
N GLY A 181 0.59 -2.90 -9.60
CA GLY A 181 2.01 -2.99 -9.29
C GLY A 181 2.60 -4.38 -9.55
N ILE A 182 1.85 -5.44 -9.25
CA ILE A 182 2.31 -6.82 -9.49
C ILE A 182 2.55 -7.05 -10.98
N THR A 183 1.57 -6.72 -11.84
CA THR A 183 1.69 -6.90 -13.30
C THR A 183 2.88 -6.12 -13.86
N ILE A 184 3.10 -4.91 -13.36
CA ILE A 184 4.21 -4.06 -13.75
C ILE A 184 5.55 -4.70 -13.41
N LEU A 185 5.72 -5.18 -12.18
CA LEU A 185 6.97 -5.77 -11.70
C LEU A 185 7.27 -7.11 -12.40
N GLU A 186 6.25 -7.92 -12.69
CA GLU A 186 6.40 -9.15 -13.49
C GLU A 186 6.93 -8.87 -14.90
N ASN A 187 6.43 -7.82 -15.57
CA ASN A 187 6.91 -7.42 -16.88
C ASN A 187 8.34 -6.84 -16.82
N LEU A 188 8.62 -5.98 -15.83
CA LEU A 188 9.96 -5.43 -15.62
C LEU A 188 10.99 -6.52 -15.37
N THR A 189 10.65 -7.59 -14.63
CA THR A 189 11.58 -8.71 -14.42
C THR A 189 11.96 -9.39 -15.74
N LYS A 190 11.01 -9.54 -16.67
CA LYS A 190 11.31 -10.09 -18.00
C LYS A 190 12.22 -9.16 -18.79
N GLU A 191 11.89 -7.86 -18.84
CA GLU A 191 12.71 -6.84 -19.50
C GLU A 191 14.14 -6.79 -18.94
N ILE A 192 14.30 -6.84 -17.62
CA ILE A 192 15.62 -6.80 -16.97
C ILE A 192 16.42 -8.07 -17.27
N ARG A 193 15.78 -9.25 -17.27
CA ARG A 193 16.44 -10.52 -17.56
C ARG A 193 16.94 -10.66 -19.00
N GLU A 194 16.47 -9.82 -19.94
CA GLU A 194 17.03 -9.77 -21.30
C GLU A 194 18.50 -9.34 -21.32
N PHE A 195 18.91 -8.47 -20.38
CA PHE A 195 20.30 -8.00 -20.28
C PHE A 195 21.03 -8.49 -19.03
N TRP A 196 20.33 -8.89 -17.97
CA TRP A 196 20.88 -9.55 -16.79
C TRP A 196 20.15 -10.87 -16.52
N PRO A 197 20.50 -11.98 -17.20
CA PRO A 197 19.81 -13.26 -17.05
C PRO A 197 19.75 -13.79 -15.62
N ASP A 198 20.75 -13.46 -14.80
CA ASP A 198 20.85 -13.88 -13.39
C ASP A 198 20.11 -12.94 -12.41
N PHE A 199 19.34 -11.96 -12.89
CA PHE A 199 18.56 -11.09 -12.01
C PHE A 199 17.50 -11.91 -11.26
N GLU A 200 17.61 -11.95 -9.93
CA GLU A 200 16.77 -12.83 -9.11
C GLU A 200 15.29 -12.39 -9.13
N GLY A 201 15.03 -11.10 -9.38
CA GLY A 201 13.67 -10.54 -9.46
C GLY A 201 13.41 -9.48 -8.39
N PHE A 202 12.12 -9.17 -8.23
CA PHE A 202 11.63 -8.29 -7.17
C PHE A 202 11.16 -9.10 -5.96
N ILE A 203 11.38 -8.55 -4.77
CA ILE A 203 10.72 -8.97 -3.53
C ILE A 203 9.89 -7.77 -3.07
N THR A 204 8.58 -7.87 -3.15
CA THR A 204 7.67 -6.75 -2.82
C THR A 204 6.91 -7.06 -1.55
N VAL A 205 6.95 -6.13 -0.61
CA VAL A 205 6.31 -6.22 0.71
C VAL A 205 5.23 -5.15 0.77
N TYR A 206 3.99 -5.60 0.84
CA TYR A 206 2.81 -4.76 0.97
C TYR A 206 2.42 -4.60 2.44
N TYR A 207 2.16 -3.37 2.88
CA TYR A 207 1.58 -3.13 4.20
C TYR A 207 0.08 -3.36 4.16
N GLU A 208 -0.41 -4.23 5.05
CA GLU A 208 -1.81 -4.54 5.34
C GLU A 208 -2.65 -5.15 4.20
N GLY A 209 -2.20 -5.07 2.96
CA GLY A 209 -2.88 -5.68 1.83
C GLY A 209 -2.32 -5.26 0.48
N VAL A 210 -2.72 -6.01 -0.55
CA VAL A 210 -2.59 -5.58 -1.95
C VAL A 210 -3.91 -4.98 -2.36
N PHE A 211 -3.97 -3.66 -2.48
CA PHE A 211 -5.23 -2.96 -2.75
C PHE A 211 -5.54 -2.89 -4.25
N SER A 212 -6.69 -2.34 -4.61
CA SER A 212 -6.96 -1.92 -5.99
C SER A 212 -7.16 -0.41 -6.02
N THR A 213 -7.04 0.21 -7.18
CA THR A 213 -7.39 1.61 -7.38
C THR A 213 -8.79 1.71 -7.98
N TYR A 214 -9.54 2.74 -7.60
CA TYR A 214 -10.80 3.06 -8.30
C TYR A 214 -10.57 3.20 -9.81
N GLU A 215 -11.52 2.72 -10.61
CA GLU A 215 -11.53 2.91 -12.08
C GLU A 215 -12.37 4.12 -12.50
N ASP A 216 -13.26 4.57 -11.62
CA ASP A 216 -14.15 5.71 -11.81
C ASP A 216 -14.31 6.51 -10.49
N LYS A 217 -15.38 7.30 -10.38
CA LYS A 217 -15.66 8.12 -9.19
C LYS A 217 -16.22 7.32 -7.99
N GLY A 218 -16.44 6.01 -8.15
CA GLY A 218 -17.09 5.14 -7.17
C GLY A 218 -18.53 5.53 -6.87
N VAL A 219 -19.16 4.78 -5.96
CA VAL A 219 -20.52 5.06 -5.46
C VAL A 219 -20.60 6.44 -4.81
N SER A 220 -19.52 6.91 -4.18
CA SER A 220 -19.46 8.25 -3.55
C SER A 220 -19.57 9.39 -4.57
N GLY A 221 -19.18 9.15 -5.83
CA GLY A 221 -19.04 10.19 -6.85
C GLY A 221 -17.87 11.17 -6.58
N ILE A 222 -16.99 10.87 -5.63
CA ILE A 222 -15.90 11.77 -5.19
C ILE A 222 -14.53 11.21 -5.57
N ASN A 223 -14.35 9.89 -5.48
CA ASN A 223 -13.06 9.21 -5.58
C ASN A 223 -12.29 9.54 -6.87
N LEU A 224 -10.96 9.42 -6.84
CA LEU A 224 -10.09 9.66 -7.98
C LEU A 224 -9.69 8.33 -8.64
N PRO A 225 -10.00 8.14 -9.93
CA PRO A 225 -9.53 6.99 -10.69
C PRO A 225 -8.00 6.88 -10.68
N ASP A 226 -7.49 5.65 -10.65
CA ASP A 226 -6.06 5.31 -10.68
C ASP A 226 -5.21 5.88 -9.54
N VAL A 227 -5.84 6.49 -8.53
CA VAL A 227 -5.18 7.15 -7.40
C VAL A 227 -5.70 6.60 -6.08
N ASP A 228 -7.01 6.65 -5.85
CA ASP A 228 -7.59 6.24 -4.57
C ASP A 228 -7.64 4.71 -4.46
N PHE A 229 -7.14 4.17 -3.34
CA PHE A 229 -7.18 2.75 -3.02
C PHE A 229 -8.43 2.34 -2.27
N TYR A 230 -8.90 1.12 -2.56
CA TYR A 230 -9.99 0.44 -1.85
C TYR A 230 -9.77 -1.09 -1.81
N TRP A 231 -10.68 -1.81 -1.15
CA TRP A 231 -10.55 -3.25 -0.94
C TRP A 231 -11.06 -4.10 -2.11
N LYS A 232 -11.94 -3.56 -2.96
CA LYS A 232 -12.53 -4.30 -4.07
C LYS A 232 -11.45 -4.89 -4.99
N ASP A 233 -11.57 -6.17 -5.29
CA ASP A 233 -10.60 -6.94 -6.07
C ASP A 233 -9.16 -6.94 -5.49
N GLY A 234 -8.98 -6.49 -4.25
CA GLY A 234 -7.74 -6.53 -3.49
C GLY A 234 -7.65 -7.72 -2.53
N ILE A 235 -6.50 -7.87 -1.88
CA ILE A 235 -6.23 -8.86 -0.85
C ILE A 235 -5.92 -8.12 0.44
N ILE A 236 -6.72 -8.35 1.48
CA ILE A 236 -6.62 -7.65 2.77
C ILE A 236 -6.08 -8.60 3.83
N ALA A 237 -5.10 -8.18 4.63
CA ALA A 237 -4.61 -8.99 5.75
C ALA A 237 -5.74 -9.25 6.76
N PRO A 238 -5.88 -10.48 7.29
CA PRO A 238 -6.91 -10.82 8.28
C PRO A 238 -6.97 -9.86 9.47
N GLU A 239 -5.81 -9.44 9.97
CA GLU A 239 -5.66 -8.56 11.12
C GLU A 239 -6.09 -7.13 10.79
N PHE A 240 -5.77 -6.63 9.59
CA PHE A 240 -6.19 -5.31 9.15
C PHE A 240 -7.70 -5.24 9.00
N ARG A 241 -8.29 -6.23 8.32
CA ARG A 241 -9.74 -6.33 8.17
C ARG A 241 -10.44 -6.32 9.53
N ARG A 242 -9.96 -7.15 10.46
CA ARG A 242 -10.48 -7.21 11.83
C ARG A 242 -10.47 -5.84 12.50
N GLU A 243 -9.34 -5.14 12.43
CA GLU A 243 -9.17 -3.85 13.10
C GLU A 243 -10.06 -2.77 12.44
N THR A 244 -10.01 -2.64 11.11
CA THR A 244 -10.84 -1.70 10.35
C THR A 244 -12.32 -1.87 10.66
N LEU A 245 -12.83 -3.12 10.65
CA LEU A 245 -14.24 -3.42 10.88
C LEU A 245 -14.63 -3.43 12.38
N SER A 246 -13.66 -3.26 13.29
CA SER A 246 -13.96 -3.02 14.71
C SER A 246 -14.28 -1.56 15.02
N MET A 247 -14.00 -0.67 14.07
CA MET A 247 -14.27 0.77 14.12
C MET A 247 -15.38 1.13 13.14
N CYS A 248 -16.04 2.27 13.35
CA CYS A 248 -17.18 2.67 12.52
C CYS A 248 -16.73 3.22 11.14
N ALA A 249 -15.87 4.24 11.16
CA ALA A 249 -15.58 5.09 10.00
C ALA A 249 -14.42 4.65 9.07
N PRO A 250 -13.35 3.97 9.51
CA PRO A 250 -12.15 3.77 8.68
C PRO A 250 -12.40 3.11 7.33
N LEU A 251 -13.38 2.20 7.25
CA LEU A 251 -13.79 1.55 5.99
C LEU A 251 -14.27 2.55 4.92
N PHE A 252 -14.83 3.69 5.34
CA PHE A 252 -15.44 4.68 4.46
C PHE A 252 -14.51 5.83 4.09
N GLU A 253 -13.27 5.82 4.56
CA GLU A 253 -12.25 6.80 4.15
C GLU A 253 -12.08 6.80 2.62
N LYS A 254 -11.65 7.95 2.09
CA LYS A 254 -11.48 8.17 0.64
C LYS A 254 -10.58 7.09 0.03
N CYS A 255 -9.45 6.86 0.68
CA CYS A 255 -8.37 6.01 0.24
C CYS A 255 -7.77 5.29 1.46
N ILE A 256 -7.21 4.10 1.26
CA ILE A 256 -6.42 3.37 2.28
C ILE A 256 -5.25 4.21 2.81
N ILE A 257 -4.64 5.00 1.93
CA ILE A 257 -3.61 5.96 2.28
C ILE A 257 -3.81 7.23 1.45
N TYR A 258 -4.20 8.31 2.10
CA TYR A 258 -4.15 9.67 1.52
C TYR A 258 -2.74 10.01 1.07
N ASP A 259 -2.53 11.08 0.30
CA ASP A 259 -1.22 11.42 -0.26
C ASP A 259 -0.12 11.33 0.82
N GLY A 260 0.76 10.32 0.70
CA GLY A 260 1.76 10.04 1.71
C GLY A 260 2.77 11.17 1.85
N GLY A 261 3.02 11.93 0.78
CA GLY A 261 3.83 13.15 0.82
C GLY A 261 3.15 14.23 1.64
N ALA A 262 1.89 14.55 1.33
CA ALA A 262 1.15 15.58 2.05
C ALA A 262 0.95 15.23 3.52
N ARG A 263 0.56 13.98 3.80
CA ARG A 263 0.32 13.47 5.16
C ARG A 263 1.53 13.63 6.09
N ARG A 264 2.75 13.58 5.56
CA ARG A 264 3.97 13.79 6.35
C ARG A 264 4.53 15.21 6.27
N TYR A 265 4.52 15.84 5.11
CA TYR A 265 5.28 17.06 4.83
C TYR A 265 4.42 18.30 4.61
N GLU A 266 3.19 18.13 4.11
CA GLU A 266 2.23 19.20 3.83
C GLU A 266 0.92 18.92 4.59
N ILE A 267 1.04 18.86 5.93
CA ILE A 267 -0.06 18.44 6.82
C ILE A 267 -1.35 19.25 6.61
N HIS A 268 -1.22 20.53 6.21
CA HIS A 268 -2.36 21.38 5.89
C HIS A 268 -3.11 20.91 4.63
N GLU A 269 -2.40 20.56 3.56
CA GLU A 269 -3.00 19.98 2.34
C GLU A 269 -3.68 18.63 2.65
N HIS A 270 -3.07 17.79 3.49
CA HIS A 270 -3.69 16.55 3.97
C HIS A 270 -4.98 16.80 4.77
N ILE A 271 -4.98 17.81 5.65
CA ILE A 271 -6.18 18.19 6.40
C ILE A 271 -7.28 18.66 5.46
N GLU A 272 -6.95 19.51 4.49
CA GLU A 272 -7.89 19.98 3.47
C GLU A 272 -8.46 18.81 2.68
N GLU A 273 -7.63 17.90 2.17
CA GLU A 273 -8.07 16.74 1.39
C GLU A 273 -9.06 15.84 2.16
N VAL A 274 -8.74 15.48 3.41
CA VAL A 274 -9.61 14.62 4.23
C VAL A 274 -10.93 15.34 4.53
N LEU A 275 -10.88 16.63 4.86
CA LEU A 275 -12.08 17.41 5.16
C LEU A 275 -12.95 17.60 3.92
N GLU A 276 -12.37 17.93 2.76
CA GLU A 276 -13.09 18.06 1.50
C GLU A 276 -13.81 16.77 1.13
N PHE A 277 -13.18 15.61 1.33
CA PHE A 277 -13.82 14.32 1.12
C PHE A 277 -15.03 14.13 2.03
N TRP A 278 -14.86 14.27 3.35
CA TRP A 278 -15.95 14.02 4.30
C TRP A 278 -17.07 15.07 4.24
N GLU A 279 -16.74 16.33 3.96
CA GLU A 279 -17.73 17.38 3.68
C GLU A 279 -18.48 17.06 2.37
N GLY A 280 -17.79 16.56 1.35
CA GLY A 280 -18.40 16.04 0.13
C GLY A 280 -19.36 14.86 0.37
N ILE A 281 -18.98 13.90 1.22
CA ILE A 281 -19.86 12.79 1.64
C ILE A 281 -21.10 13.32 2.37
N ARG A 282 -20.91 14.23 3.32
CA ARG A 282 -22.00 14.85 4.08
C ARG A 282 -23.01 15.55 3.16
N ASP A 283 -22.51 16.32 2.19
CA ASP A 283 -23.34 17.13 1.31
C ASP A 283 -24.10 16.28 0.27
N ARG A 284 -23.60 15.07 -0.01
CA ARG A 284 -24.22 14.08 -0.92
C ARG A 284 -24.93 12.93 -0.20
N ALA A 285 -25.00 12.96 1.13
CA ALA A 285 -25.51 11.84 1.92
C ALA A 285 -26.96 11.46 1.58
N ASP A 286 -27.76 12.40 1.07
CA ASP A 286 -29.16 12.16 0.69
C ASP A 286 -29.31 11.52 -0.71
N ILE A 287 -28.23 11.45 -1.51
CA ILE A 287 -28.24 10.87 -2.87
C ILE A 287 -27.35 9.63 -3.02
N ILE A 288 -26.41 9.41 -2.10
CA ILE A 288 -25.56 8.22 -2.09
C ILE A 288 -26.37 7.05 -1.51
N ASP A 289 -26.46 5.95 -2.24
CA ASP A 289 -26.98 4.70 -1.67
C ASP A 289 -25.93 4.13 -0.69
N PHE A 290 -26.26 4.19 0.61
CA PHE A 290 -25.34 3.77 1.65
C PHE A 290 -25.04 2.26 1.62
N LYS A 291 -26.00 1.44 1.14
CA LYS A 291 -25.79 0.00 1.01
C LYS A 291 -24.85 -0.31 -0.15
N GLU A 292 -25.02 0.35 -1.30
CA GLU A 292 -24.08 0.22 -2.42
C GLU A 292 -22.67 0.71 -2.02
N LEU A 293 -22.57 1.79 -1.26
CA LEU A 293 -21.29 2.28 -0.75
C LEU A 293 -20.63 1.27 0.19
N LEU A 294 -21.38 0.67 1.11
CA LEU A 294 -20.85 -0.35 2.01
C LEU A 294 -20.34 -1.58 1.23
N ASP A 295 -21.11 -2.07 0.26
CA ASP A 295 -20.71 -3.22 -0.57
C ASP A 295 -19.46 -2.89 -1.41
N GLU A 296 -19.38 -1.69 -1.98
CA GLU A 296 -18.18 -1.24 -2.70
C GLU A 296 -16.96 -1.22 -1.79
N LYS A 297 -17.09 -0.67 -0.58
CA LYS A 297 -15.97 -0.56 0.37
C LYS A 297 -15.54 -1.93 0.93
N LEU A 298 -16.47 -2.87 1.12
CA LEU A 298 -16.14 -4.26 1.48
C LEU A 298 -15.52 -5.03 0.31
N GLY A 299 -15.87 -4.67 -0.93
CA GLY A 299 -15.37 -5.27 -2.16
C GLY A 299 -16.29 -6.34 -2.77
N TYR A 300 -17.51 -6.49 -2.26
CA TYR A 300 -18.50 -7.46 -2.75
C TYR A 300 -19.91 -7.12 -2.28
N GLU A 301 -20.90 -7.64 -3.00
CA GLU A 301 -22.31 -7.51 -2.63
C GLU A 301 -22.62 -8.28 -1.34
N THR A 302 -23.42 -7.67 -0.46
CA THR A 302 -23.91 -8.32 0.76
C THR A 302 -25.43 -8.56 0.71
N PRO A 303 -25.96 -9.69 1.24
CA PRO A 303 -25.26 -10.72 2.00
C PRO A 303 -24.42 -11.65 1.12
N ILE A 304 -23.30 -12.13 1.66
CA ILE A 304 -22.39 -13.07 1.01
C ILE A 304 -22.30 -14.37 1.82
N SER A 305 -22.19 -15.52 1.16
CA SER A 305 -21.98 -16.80 1.85
C SER A 305 -20.57 -16.87 2.47
N TYR A 306 -20.35 -17.75 3.44
CA TYR A 306 -19.01 -17.92 4.03
C TYR A 306 -18.00 -18.43 2.98
N GLU A 307 -18.45 -19.35 2.11
CA GLU A 307 -17.64 -19.93 1.05
C GLU A 307 -17.22 -18.88 0.01
N ASP A 308 -18.16 -18.06 -0.47
CA ASP A 308 -17.86 -16.97 -1.40
C ASP A 308 -17.02 -15.88 -0.73
N TRP A 309 -17.23 -15.61 0.55
CA TRP A 309 -16.43 -14.67 1.33
C TRP A 309 -14.98 -15.13 1.45
N ILE A 310 -14.73 -16.43 1.68
CA ILE A 310 -13.37 -16.99 1.66
C ILE A 310 -12.72 -16.80 0.28
N GLU A 311 -13.47 -17.03 -0.79
CA GLU A 311 -12.96 -16.89 -2.16
C GLU A 311 -12.60 -15.45 -2.50
N LYS A 312 -13.54 -14.52 -2.27
CA LYS A 312 -13.35 -13.08 -2.50
C LYS A 312 -12.17 -12.49 -1.75
N ASN A 313 -11.84 -13.07 -0.60
CA ASN A 313 -10.80 -12.58 0.29
C ASN A 313 -9.48 -13.36 0.19
N HIS A 314 -9.43 -14.38 -0.67
CA HIS A 314 -8.22 -15.21 -0.86
C HIS A 314 -7.77 -15.95 0.42
N TYR A 315 -8.71 -16.28 1.31
CA TYR A 315 -8.44 -16.83 2.65
C TYR A 315 -8.48 -18.36 2.73
N GLN A 316 -8.37 -19.07 1.61
CA GLN A 316 -8.46 -20.54 1.58
C GLN A 316 -7.36 -21.22 2.41
N GLN A 317 -6.21 -20.56 2.60
CA GLN A 317 -5.08 -21.06 3.38
C GLN A 317 -5.00 -20.49 4.80
N ILE A 318 -5.95 -19.64 5.19
CA ILE A 318 -6.04 -19.11 6.56
C ILE A 318 -6.80 -20.11 7.45
N PRO A 319 -6.35 -20.36 8.69
CA PRO A 319 -6.99 -21.34 9.58
C PRO A 319 -8.51 -21.13 9.72
N GLN A 320 -9.29 -22.20 9.52
CA GLN A 320 -10.75 -22.12 9.53
C GLN A 320 -11.36 -21.49 10.81
N PRO A 321 -10.85 -21.76 12.04
CA PRO A 321 -11.39 -21.11 13.23
C PRO A 321 -11.28 -19.58 13.18
N GLU A 322 -10.19 -19.06 12.63
CA GLU A 322 -9.94 -17.63 12.48
C GLU A 322 -10.87 -17.02 11.42
N THR A 323 -10.94 -17.62 10.24
CA THR A 323 -11.81 -17.09 9.17
C THR A 323 -13.30 -17.14 9.52
N LYS A 324 -13.76 -18.16 10.25
CA LYS A 324 -15.15 -18.22 10.76
C LYS A 324 -15.42 -17.12 11.78
N TRP A 325 -14.43 -16.77 12.60
CA TRP A 325 -14.57 -15.68 13.56
C TRP A 325 -14.62 -14.32 12.83
N LEU A 326 -13.72 -14.09 11.87
CA LEU A 326 -13.67 -12.87 11.04
C LEU A 326 -14.98 -12.67 10.27
N TYR A 327 -15.48 -13.72 9.62
CA TYR A 327 -16.75 -13.65 8.89
C TYR A 327 -17.90 -13.21 9.80
N ARG A 328 -18.02 -13.77 11.02
CA ARG A 328 -19.05 -13.35 11.98
C ARG A 328 -18.87 -11.91 12.45
N GLN A 329 -17.64 -11.47 12.64
CA GLN A 329 -17.33 -10.10 13.04
C GLN A 329 -17.75 -9.11 11.95
N GLU A 330 -17.47 -9.42 10.69
CA GLU A 330 -17.93 -8.61 9.55
C GLU A 330 -19.46 -8.60 9.44
N GLN A 331 -20.14 -9.74 9.62
CA GLN A 331 -21.61 -9.76 9.66
C GLN A 331 -22.16 -8.86 10.78
N GLY A 332 -21.50 -8.85 11.95
CA GLY A 332 -21.84 -7.94 13.04
C GLY A 332 -21.62 -6.47 12.69
N TYR A 333 -20.53 -6.15 11.99
CA TYR A 333 -20.27 -4.81 11.47
C TYR A 333 -21.35 -4.36 10.49
N ILE A 334 -21.67 -5.18 9.48
CA ILE A 334 -22.73 -4.90 8.50
C ILE A 334 -24.07 -4.65 9.20
N GLU A 335 -24.42 -5.46 10.20
CA GLU A 335 -25.66 -5.26 10.97
C GLU A 335 -25.65 -3.93 11.74
N SER A 336 -24.50 -3.56 12.33
CA SER A 336 -24.36 -2.29 13.06
C SER A 336 -24.52 -1.06 12.16
N MET A 337 -24.11 -1.15 10.88
CA MET A 337 -24.22 -0.05 9.93
C MET A 337 -25.66 0.28 9.54
N LYS A 338 -26.61 -0.66 9.72
CA LYS A 338 -28.03 -0.44 9.42
C LYS A 338 -28.69 0.65 10.29
N ASN A 339 -28.10 0.93 11.45
CA ASN A 339 -28.65 1.91 12.41
C ASN A 339 -27.99 3.29 12.31
N ILE A 340 -27.12 3.51 11.32
CA ILE A 340 -26.35 4.74 11.14
C ILE A 340 -26.72 5.35 9.79
N THR A 341 -26.90 6.67 9.75
CA THR A 341 -27.01 7.38 8.47
C THR A 341 -25.65 7.88 8.00
N LEU A 342 -25.43 7.93 6.69
CA LEU A 342 -24.19 8.45 6.10
C LEU A 342 -23.91 9.91 6.52
N LYS A 343 -24.97 10.70 6.73
CA LYS A 343 -24.88 12.09 7.19
C LYS A 343 -24.37 12.21 8.63
N GLU A 344 -24.85 11.34 9.52
CA GLU A 344 -24.36 11.26 10.91
C GLU A 344 -22.91 10.80 10.95
N LEU A 345 -22.58 9.75 10.19
CA LEU A 345 -21.22 9.25 10.06
C LEU A 345 -20.25 10.34 9.62
N ALA A 346 -20.58 11.04 8.52
CA ALA A 346 -19.73 12.10 7.99
C ALA A 346 -19.58 13.27 8.98
N LYS A 347 -20.67 13.69 9.64
CA LYS A 347 -20.59 14.76 10.64
C LYS A 347 -19.70 14.37 11.81
N GLN A 348 -19.90 13.18 12.37
CA GLN A 348 -19.08 12.68 13.47
C GLN A 348 -17.61 12.66 13.06
N ARG A 349 -17.31 12.15 11.86
CA ARG A 349 -15.95 12.01 11.38
C ARG A 349 -15.25 13.36 11.17
N ILE A 350 -15.96 14.35 10.61
CA ILE A 350 -15.46 15.73 10.48
C ILE A 350 -15.12 16.31 11.86
N ASP A 351 -16.02 16.16 12.84
CA ASP A 351 -15.83 16.71 14.19
C ASP A 351 -14.64 16.04 14.90
N GLU A 352 -14.51 14.72 14.80
CA GLU A 352 -13.38 13.94 15.33
C GLU A 352 -12.05 14.38 14.72
N PHE A 353 -11.99 14.47 13.39
CA PHE A 353 -10.78 14.82 12.65
C PHE A 353 -10.33 16.25 12.96
N LYS A 354 -11.26 17.23 12.95
CA LYS A 354 -10.97 18.63 13.33
C LYS A 354 -10.48 18.72 14.79
N SER A 355 -11.05 17.94 15.69
CA SER A 355 -10.62 17.91 17.09
C SER A 355 -9.20 17.37 17.24
N ALA A 356 -8.88 16.26 16.57
CA ALA A 356 -7.58 15.61 16.65
C ALA A 356 -6.44 16.45 16.04
N LEU A 357 -6.70 17.13 14.92
CA LEU A 357 -5.70 17.92 14.20
C LEU A 357 -5.77 19.43 14.48
N LYS A 358 -6.54 19.85 15.49
CA LYS A 358 -6.72 21.26 15.87
C LYS A 358 -5.41 22.05 15.98
N LYS A 359 -4.32 21.40 16.43
CA LYS A 359 -3.00 22.04 16.58
C LYS A 359 -2.34 22.46 15.26
N TYR A 360 -2.78 21.90 14.14
CA TYR A 360 -2.27 22.18 12.79
C TYR A 360 -3.17 23.11 11.97
N MET A 361 -4.35 23.48 12.49
CA MET A 361 -5.36 24.28 11.80
C MET A 361 -5.30 25.78 12.16
N ILE A 362 -4.20 26.26 12.74
CA ILE A 362 -4.05 27.63 13.27
C ILE A 362 -3.30 28.52 12.29
#